data_AF-A0A556PC03-F1
#
_entry.id   AF-A0A556PC03-F1
#
_cell.length_a   1.000
_cell.length_b   1.000
_cell.length_c   1.000
_cell.angle_alpha   90.00
_cell.angle_beta   90.00
_cell.angle_gamma   90.00
#
_symmetry.space_group_name_H-M   'P 1'
#
loop_
_entity.id
_entity.type
_entity.pdbx_description
1 polymer ?
#
loop_
_entity_poly.entity_id
_entity_poly.type
_entity_poly.pdbx_seq_one_letter_code
_entity_poly.pdbx_strand_id
1 'polypeptide(L)'
;MQVEEAKRDAAIRGKKGVSFILAGTIIWIVITAIFLMPNLPLETKNIFMLVSTGMMFPLAVGISTLLKADWKLEDNPLNMLGLIINLAQFAYFPFIFWAFAKSPEQVVLFFAIITAAHFFPYGWYYESKAYYMIAPLVAVMITVVGWTLGASQLWLIPTVMVGSLIILATWVTVENREYATKNA
;
A
#
# COMPACT_ATOMS: atom_id res chain seq x y z
N MET A 1 25.93 7.97 -10.32
CA MET A 1 25.40 7.83 -8.95
C MET A 1 25.56 6.39 -8.53
N GLN A 2 26.19 6.13 -7.37
CA GLN A 2 26.23 4.77 -6.82
C GLN A 2 24.85 4.36 -6.27
N VAL A 3 24.59 3.06 -6.11
CA VAL A 3 23.26 2.55 -5.71
C VAL A 3 22.80 3.15 -4.37
N GLU A 4 23.69 3.26 -3.38
CA GLU A 4 23.35 3.84 -2.07
C GLU A 4 23.03 5.34 -2.15
N GLU A 5 23.73 6.09 -3.01
CA GLU A 5 23.41 7.49 -3.26
C GLU A 5 22.04 7.63 -3.94
N ALA A 6 21.71 6.73 -4.87
CA ALA A 6 20.43 6.74 -5.57
C ALA A 6 19.25 6.41 -4.64
N LYS A 7 19.42 5.45 -3.74
CA LYS A 7 18.44 5.12 -2.69
C LYS A 7 18.25 6.31 -1.75
N ARG A 8 19.34 6.96 -1.31
CA ARG A 8 19.29 8.14 -0.46
C ARG A 8 18.57 9.31 -1.13
N ASP A 9 18.91 9.61 -2.39
CA ASP A 9 18.25 10.65 -3.18
C ASP A 9 16.74 10.38 -3.32
N ALA A 10 16.37 9.16 -3.69
CA ALA A 10 14.97 8.73 -3.81
C ALA A 10 14.21 8.86 -2.47
N ALA A 11 14.82 8.46 -1.35
CA ALA A 11 14.24 8.56 -0.02
C ALA A 11 13.97 10.02 0.37
N ILE A 12 14.93 10.92 0.18
CA ILE A 12 14.80 12.33 0.59
C ILE A 12 13.82 13.08 -0.32
N ARG A 13 14.02 13.03 -1.64
CA ARG A 13 13.18 13.76 -2.62
C ARG A 13 11.76 13.21 -2.68
N GLY A 14 11.62 11.89 -2.71
CA GLY A 14 10.33 11.20 -2.73
C GLY A 14 9.65 11.11 -1.36
N LYS A 15 10.29 11.64 -0.30
CA LYS A 15 9.84 11.55 1.10
C LYS A 15 9.46 10.13 1.50
N LYS A 16 10.31 9.18 1.12
CA LYS A 16 10.11 7.73 1.29
C LYS A 16 8.73 7.23 0.84
N GLY A 17 8.10 7.86 -0.16
CA GLY A 17 6.82 7.42 -0.71
C GLY A 17 5.59 7.66 0.18
N VAL A 18 5.66 8.54 1.17
CA VAL A 18 4.53 8.84 2.08
C VAL A 18 3.24 9.22 1.33
N SER A 19 3.35 9.93 0.20
CA SER A 19 2.18 10.29 -0.61
C SER A 19 1.39 9.09 -1.14
N PHE A 20 2.08 8.01 -1.54
CA PHE A 20 1.46 6.77 -1.98
C PHE A 20 0.83 6.01 -0.80
N ILE A 21 1.46 6.02 0.38
CA ILE A 21 0.86 5.41 1.59
C ILE A 21 -0.44 6.12 1.94
N LEU A 22 -0.44 7.46 1.96
CA LEU A 22 -1.64 8.25 2.26
C LEU A 22 -2.75 8.08 1.22
N ALA A 23 -2.39 8.03 -0.07
CA ALA A 23 -3.35 7.69 -1.14
C ALA A 23 -3.96 6.31 -0.89
N GLY A 24 -3.12 5.32 -0.57
CA GLY A 24 -3.56 3.99 -0.16
C GLY A 24 -4.52 4.03 1.02
N THR A 25 -4.21 4.79 2.08
CA THR A 25 -5.10 4.94 3.24
C THR A 25 -6.49 5.42 2.83
N ILE A 26 -6.59 6.41 1.94
CA ILE A 26 -7.88 6.91 1.42
C ILE A 26 -8.62 5.82 0.66
N ILE A 27 -7.93 5.07 -0.22
CA ILE A 27 -8.53 3.96 -0.94
C ILE A 27 -9.04 2.88 0.01
N TRP A 28 -8.27 2.51 1.04
CA TRP A 28 -8.68 1.50 2.01
C TRP A 28 -9.83 1.97 2.92
N ILE A 29 -9.97 3.27 3.17
CA ILE A 29 -11.15 3.85 3.81
C ILE A 29 -12.39 3.66 2.91
N VAL A 30 -12.26 3.92 1.60
CA VAL A 30 -13.34 3.68 0.62
C VAL A 30 -13.71 2.21 0.57
N ILE A 31 -12.72 1.30 0.54
CA ILE A 31 -12.96 -0.15 0.59
C ILE A 31 -13.70 -0.54 1.87
N THR A 32 -13.28 0.00 3.03
CA THR A 32 -13.98 -0.24 4.30
C THR A 32 -15.44 0.20 4.23
N ALA A 33 -15.71 1.39 3.68
CA ALA A 33 -17.06 1.90 3.49
C ALA A 33 -17.91 1.00 2.57
N ILE A 34 -17.34 0.48 1.48
CA ILE A 34 -18.00 -0.48 0.57
C ILE A 34 -18.40 -1.75 1.32
N PHE A 35 -17.50 -2.32 2.13
CA PHE A 35 -17.76 -3.57 2.84
C PHE A 35 -18.78 -3.42 3.98
N LEU A 36 -18.90 -2.22 4.56
CA LEU A 36 -19.92 -1.88 5.54
C LEU A 36 -21.34 -1.73 4.97
N MET A 37 -21.51 -1.61 3.65
CA MET A 37 -22.84 -1.48 3.04
C MET A 37 -23.63 -2.80 3.20
N PRO A 38 -24.79 -2.81 3.89
CA PRO A 38 -25.48 -4.06 4.25
C PRO A 38 -26.15 -4.75 3.05
N ASN A 39 -26.65 -3.98 2.08
CA ASN A 39 -27.49 -4.49 0.99
C ASN A 39 -26.74 -4.69 -0.33
N LEU A 40 -25.40 -4.63 -0.32
CA LEU A 40 -24.58 -4.79 -1.51
C LEU A 40 -24.08 -6.24 -1.61
N PRO A 41 -24.33 -6.96 -2.73
CA PRO A 41 -23.80 -8.30 -2.94
C PRO A 41 -22.27 -8.34 -2.81
N LEU A 42 -21.72 -9.45 -2.33
CA LEU A 42 -20.30 -9.59 -2.05
C LEU A 42 -19.45 -9.46 -3.33
N GLU A 43 -19.92 -10.00 -4.43
CA GLU A 43 -19.29 -9.88 -5.75
C GLU A 43 -19.21 -8.42 -6.16
N THR A 44 -20.27 -7.65 -5.96
CA THR A 44 -20.31 -6.22 -6.25
C THR A 44 -19.36 -5.44 -5.33
N LYS A 45 -19.28 -5.80 -4.03
CA LYS A 45 -18.30 -5.22 -3.10
C LYS A 45 -16.87 -5.44 -3.59
N ASN A 46 -16.56 -6.67 -4.02
CA ASN A 46 -15.24 -7.03 -4.57
C ASN A 46 -14.94 -6.26 -5.87
N ILE A 47 -15.91 -6.10 -6.78
CA ILE A 47 -15.73 -5.31 -8.00
C ILE A 47 -15.47 -3.84 -7.64
N PHE A 48 -16.27 -3.24 -6.76
CA PHE A 48 -16.09 -1.85 -6.34
C PHE A 48 -14.75 -1.63 -5.62
N MET A 49 -14.30 -2.59 -4.82
CA MET A 49 -12.96 -2.60 -4.23
C MET A 49 -11.88 -2.49 -5.32
N LEU A 50 -11.91 -3.38 -6.32
CA LEU A 50 -10.92 -3.37 -7.40
C LEU A 50 -10.97 -2.08 -8.23
N VAL A 51 -12.17 -1.61 -8.59
CA VAL A 51 -12.35 -0.35 -9.35
C VAL A 51 -11.80 0.84 -8.57
N SER A 52 -12.02 0.90 -7.24
CA SER A 52 -11.54 2.01 -6.42
C SER A 52 -10.02 2.20 -6.50
N THR A 53 -9.27 1.11 -6.72
CA THR A 53 -7.80 1.16 -6.81
C THR A 53 -7.30 1.89 -8.04
N GLY A 54 -8.13 2.07 -9.08
CA GLY A 54 -7.80 2.89 -10.25
C GLY A 54 -7.52 4.36 -9.89
N MET A 55 -8.01 4.83 -8.75
CA MET A 55 -7.77 6.18 -8.24
C MET A 55 -6.43 6.33 -7.50
N MET A 56 -5.68 5.24 -7.28
CA MET A 56 -4.43 5.24 -6.53
C MET A 56 -3.42 6.24 -7.09
N PHE A 57 -3.13 6.17 -8.39
CA PHE A 57 -2.11 7.00 -9.01
C PHE A 57 -2.50 8.49 -9.03
N PRO A 58 -3.71 8.90 -9.48
CA PRO A 58 -4.16 10.29 -9.38
C PRO A 58 -4.08 10.87 -7.96
N LEU A 59 -4.52 10.11 -6.94
CA LEU A 59 -4.45 10.54 -5.55
C LEU A 59 -3.02 10.70 -5.07
N ALA A 60 -2.14 9.74 -5.38
CA ALA A 60 -0.74 9.81 -4.99
C ALA A 60 -0.03 11.03 -5.60
N VAL A 61 -0.30 11.36 -6.87
CA VAL A 61 0.24 12.56 -7.53
C VAL A 61 -0.28 13.84 -6.86
N GLY A 62 -1.58 13.91 -6.56
CA GLY A 62 -2.19 15.05 -5.86
C GLY A 62 -1.56 15.28 -4.49
N ILE A 63 -1.43 14.21 -3.69
CA ILE A 63 -0.82 14.27 -2.35
C ILE A 63 0.69 14.58 -2.44
N SER A 64 1.39 14.06 -3.45
CA SER A 64 2.81 14.37 -3.66
C SER A 64 3.02 15.86 -3.89
N THR A 65 2.14 16.48 -4.70
CA THR A 65 2.14 17.94 -4.91
C THR A 65 1.93 18.70 -3.60
N LEU A 66 0.93 18.31 -2.80
CA LEU A 66 0.65 18.94 -1.49
C LEU A 66 1.83 18.81 -0.52
N LEU A 67 2.47 17.64 -0.50
CA LEU A 67 3.61 17.37 0.36
C LEU A 67 4.93 17.90 -0.20
N LYS A 68 4.98 18.46 -1.42
CA LYS A 68 6.22 18.79 -2.13
C LYS A 68 7.19 17.58 -2.18
N ALA A 69 6.64 16.40 -2.43
CA ALA A 69 7.41 15.19 -2.67
C ALA A 69 7.60 15.04 -4.19
N ASP A 70 8.83 14.80 -4.61
CA ASP A 70 9.13 14.48 -5.99
C ASP A 70 8.90 12.99 -6.22
N TRP A 71 7.72 12.67 -6.76
CA TRP A 71 7.31 11.31 -7.06
C TRP A 71 7.89 10.78 -8.37
N LYS A 72 8.39 11.66 -9.25
CA LYS A 72 8.87 11.28 -10.57
C LYS A 72 10.33 10.88 -10.56
N LEU A 73 11.16 11.54 -9.73
CA LEU A 73 12.59 11.26 -9.62
C LEU A 73 13.27 11.14 -11.01
N GLU A 74 13.00 12.09 -11.93
CA GLU A 74 13.33 11.96 -13.36
C GLU A 74 14.82 11.63 -13.63
N ASP A 75 15.73 12.23 -12.86
CA ASP A 75 17.19 12.03 -12.99
C ASP A 75 17.76 10.90 -12.11
N ASN A 76 16.93 10.23 -11.31
CA ASN A 76 17.37 9.16 -10.43
C ASN A 76 17.40 7.82 -11.19
N PRO A 77 18.53 7.07 -11.18
CA PRO A 77 18.65 5.82 -11.92
C PRO A 77 17.70 4.71 -11.41
N LEU A 78 17.14 4.84 -10.21
CA LEU A 78 16.19 3.89 -9.62
C LEU A 78 14.73 4.21 -9.92
N ASN A 79 14.41 5.33 -10.59
CA ASN A 79 13.04 5.70 -10.93
C ASN A 79 12.25 4.54 -11.58
N MET A 80 12.84 3.94 -12.63
CA MET A 80 12.21 2.82 -13.33
C MET A 80 12.01 1.60 -12.43
N LEU A 81 12.92 1.36 -11.48
CA LEU A 81 12.77 0.28 -10.52
C LEU A 81 11.58 0.53 -9.57
N GLY A 82 11.38 1.78 -9.12
CA GLY A 82 10.20 2.14 -8.31
C GLY A 82 8.89 1.90 -9.07
N LEU A 83 8.86 2.19 -10.37
CA LEU A 83 7.72 1.85 -11.23
C LEU A 83 7.52 0.33 -11.35
N ILE A 84 8.59 -0.43 -11.61
CA ILE A 84 8.53 -1.89 -11.73
C ILE A 84 8.01 -2.52 -10.44
N ILE A 85 8.50 -2.09 -9.28
CA ILE A 85 8.01 -2.55 -7.98
C ILE A 85 6.49 -2.32 -7.90
N ASN A 86 6.01 -1.11 -8.20
CA ASN A 86 4.57 -0.81 -8.20
C ASN A 86 3.74 -1.67 -9.17
N LEU A 87 4.28 -1.97 -10.35
CA LEU A 87 3.59 -2.79 -11.34
C LEU A 87 3.62 -4.29 -10.99
N ALA A 88 4.61 -4.75 -10.22
CA ALA A 88 4.77 -6.16 -9.87
C ALA A 88 3.56 -6.75 -9.14
N GLN A 89 2.80 -5.94 -8.39
CA GLN A 89 1.58 -6.40 -7.72
C GLN A 89 0.50 -6.89 -8.70
N PHE A 90 0.48 -6.39 -9.94
CA PHE A 90 -0.47 -6.84 -10.96
C PHE A 90 -0.22 -8.29 -11.39
N ALA A 91 0.98 -8.84 -11.16
CA ALA A 91 1.27 -10.25 -11.40
C ALA A 91 0.39 -11.18 -10.54
N TYR A 92 -0.18 -10.69 -9.44
CA TYR A 92 -1.09 -11.46 -8.58
C TYR A 92 -2.57 -11.35 -8.98
N PHE A 93 -2.92 -10.53 -9.98
CA PHE A 93 -4.32 -10.38 -10.41
C PHE A 93 -4.94 -11.67 -10.94
N PRO A 94 -4.24 -12.55 -11.68
CA PRO A 94 -4.77 -13.87 -12.02
C PRO A 94 -5.20 -14.68 -10.80
N PHE A 95 -4.43 -14.63 -9.71
CA PHE A 95 -4.78 -15.28 -8.45
C PHE A 95 -6.01 -14.63 -7.79
N ILE A 96 -6.10 -13.30 -7.80
CA ILE A 96 -7.28 -12.57 -7.31
C ILE A 96 -8.54 -12.93 -8.11
N PHE A 97 -8.47 -12.99 -9.44
CA PHE A 97 -9.61 -13.35 -10.28
C PHE A 97 -10.01 -14.81 -10.11
N TRP A 98 -9.05 -15.70 -9.92
CA TRP A 98 -9.34 -17.10 -9.57
C TRP A 98 -10.06 -17.19 -8.22
N ALA A 99 -9.58 -16.48 -7.20
CA ALA A 99 -10.23 -16.41 -5.90
C ALA A 99 -11.63 -15.78 -5.98
N PHE A 100 -11.81 -14.75 -6.79
CA PHE A 100 -13.12 -14.15 -7.04
C PHE A 100 -14.12 -15.17 -7.60
N ALA A 101 -13.70 -16.04 -8.52
CA ALA A 101 -14.57 -17.04 -9.12
C ALA A 101 -14.84 -18.26 -8.21
N LYS A 102 -13.98 -18.55 -7.24
CA LYS A 102 -14.06 -19.79 -6.43
C LYS A 102 -14.34 -19.57 -4.95
N SER A 103 -13.97 -18.42 -4.41
CA SER A 103 -14.04 -18.09 -2.98
C SER A 103 -14.11 -16.56 -2.82
N PRO A 104 -15.22 -15.92 -3.25
CA PRO A 104 -15.37 -14.47 -3.24
C PRO A 104 -15.19 -13.83 -1.85
N GLU A 105 -15.45 -14.58 -0.77
CA GLU A 105 -15.23 -14.14 0.61
C GLU A 105 -13.75 -13.90 0.93
N GLN A 106 -12.84 -14.58 0.22
CA GLN A 106 -11.40 -14.51 0.46
C GLN A 106 -10.71 -13.42 -0.37
N VAL A 107 -11.40 -12.80 -1.32
CA VAL A 107 -10.81 -11.81 -2.23
C VAL A 107 -10.24 -10.62 -1.45
N VAL A 108 -10.99 -10.05 -0.52
CA VAL A 108 -10.52 -8.92 0.29
C VAL A 108 -9.34 -9.29 1.19
N LEU A 109 -9.33 -10.53 1.70
CA LEU A 109 -8.22 -11.07 2.50
C LEU A 109 -6.94 -11.14 1.67
N PHE A 110 -7.00 -11.84 0.53
CA PHE A 110 -5.84 -12.01 -0.35
C PHE A 110 -5.35 -10.67 -0.90
N PHE A 111 -6.27 -9.79 -1.28
CA PHE A 111 -5.93 -8.47 -1.77
C PHE A 111 -5.18 -7.65 -0.71
N ALA A 112 -5.61 -7.72 0.55
CA ALA A 112 -4.95 -7.02 1.65
C ALA A 112 -3.58 -7.62 2.00
N ILE A 113 -3.43 -8.95 1.96
CA ILE A 113 -2.13 -9.63 2.17
C ILE A 113 -1.14 -9.24 1.07
N ILE A 114 -1.55 -9.27 -0.21
CA ILE A 114 -0.69 -8.87 -1.33
C ILE A 114 -0.28 -7.41 -1.18
N THR A 115 -1.22 -6.52 -0.84
CA THR A 115 -0.93 -5.11 -0.62
C THR A 115 0.05 -4.90 0.54
N ALA A 116 -0.11 -5.62 1.64
CA ALA A 116 0.82 -5.56 2.77
C ALA A 116 2.22 -6.03 2.40
N ALA A 117 2.33 -7.19 1.73
CA ALA A 117 3.62 -7.76 1.29
C ALA A 117 4.34 -6.88 0.26
N HIS A 118 3.59 -6.20 -0.61
CA HIS A 118 4.12 -5.25 -1.60
C HIS A 118 4.90 -4.08 -0.98
N PHE A 119 4.68 -3.77 0.29
CA PHE A 119 5.46 -2.75 0.99
C PHE A 119 6.90 -3.20 1.32
N PHE A 120 7.19 -4.49 1.34
CA PHE A 120 8.50 -5.00 1.77
C PHE A 120 9.69 -4.53 0.91
N PRO A 121 9.63 -4.57 -0.44
CA PRO A 121 10.73 -4.08 -1.28
C PRO A 121 11.06 -2.60 -1.07
N TYR A 122 10.11 -1.80 -0.57
CA TYR A 122 10.35 -0.39 -0.24
C TYR A 122 11.26 -0.19 0.96
N GLY A 123 11.44 -1.20 1.81
CA GLY A 123 12.45 -1.16 2.86
C GLY A 123 13.86 -1.05 2.28
N TRP A 124 14.12 -1.75 1.17
CA TRP A 124 15.37 -1.64 0.42
C TRP A 124 15.41 -0.34 -0.38
N TYR A 125 14.35 -0.06 -1.16
CA TYR A 125 14.32 1.09 -2.07
C TYR A 125 14.52 2.42 -1.35
N TYR A 126 13.93 2.59 -0.16
CA TYR A 126 13.98 3.81 0.63
C TYR A 126 14.89 3.76 1.87
N GLU A 127 15.67 2.70 2.06
CA GLU A 127 16.47 2.50 3.29
C GLU A 127 15.64 2.74 4.56
N SER A 128 14.55 1.99 4.69
CA SER A 128 13.52 2.26 5.69
C SER A 128 13.18 1.00 6.48
N LYS A 129 13.36 1.09 7.80
CA LYS A 129 13.03 0.00 8.73
C LYS A 129 11.53 -0.20 8.84
N ALA A 130 10.77 0.89 8.73
CA ALA A 130 9.32 0.85 8.85
C ALA A 130 8.69 -0.11 7.83
N TYR A 131 9.12 -0.06 6.58
CA TYR A 131 8.64 -0.97 5.54
C TYR A 131 8.99 -2.43 5.80
N TYR A 132 10.24 -2.73 6.17
CA TYR A 132 10.67 -4.10 6.48
C TYR A 132 9.93 -4.73 7.66
N MET A 133 9.55 -3.93 8.66
CA MET A 133 8.86 -4.41 9.85
C MET A 133 7.35 -4.52 9.64
N ILE A 134 6.73 -3.47 9.10
CA ILE A 134 5.27 -3.37 9.00
C ILE A 134 4.73 -4.31 7.90
N ALA A 135 5.40 -4.45 6.77
CA ALA A 135 4.91 -5.29 5.67
C ALA A 135 4.62 -6.75 6.08
N PRO A 136 5.59 -7.51 6.64
CA PRO A 136 5.33 -8.89 7.08
C PRO A 136 4.40 -8.93 8.31
N LEU A 137 4.51 -7.99 9.24
CA LEU A 137 3.64 -7.94 10.41
C LEU A 137 2.17 -7.81 10.01
N VAL A 138 1.85 -6.89 9.11
CA VAL A 138 0.48 -6.65 8.63
C VAL A 138 -0.04 -7.83 7.82
N ALA A 139 0.78 -8.43 6.97
CA ALA A 139 0.40 -9.64 6.23
C ALA A 139 0.00 -10.79 7.19
N VAL A 140 0.78 -11.01 8.26
CA VAL A 140 0.48 -12.01 9.29
C VAL A 140 -0.77 -11.62 10.08
N MET A 141 -0.88 -10.37 10.55
CA MET A 141 -2.04 -9.89 11.30
C MET A 141 -3.35 -10.06 10.51
N ILE A 142 -3.35 -9.68 9.23
CA ILE A 142 -4.50 -9.82 8.34
C ILE A 142 -4.87 -11.28 8.14
N THR A 143 -3.89 -12.17 8.00
CA THR A 143 -4.11 -13.62 7.90
C THR A 143 -4.78 -14.17 9.15
N VAL A 144 -4.28 -13.81 10.34
CA VAL A 144 -4.84 -14.24 11.63
C VAL A 144 -6.27 -13.72 11.82
N VAL A 145 -6.50 -12.44 11.51
CA VAL A 145 -7.85 -11.85 11.55
C VAL A 145 -8.77 -12.60 10.60
N GLY A 146 -8.40 -12.74 9.32
CA GLY A 146 -9.20 -13.40 8.30
C GLY A 146 -9.59 -14.84 8.63
N TRP A 147 -8.75 -15.58 9.36
CA TRP A 147 -9.05 -16.94 9.80
C TRP A 147 -10.30 -17.05 10.69
N THR A 148 -10.64 -15.97 11.38
CA THR A 148 -11.69 -15.97 12.41
C THR A 148 -13.00 -15.34 11.95
N LEU A 149 -13.02 -14.72 10.76
CA LEU A 149 -14.15 -13.89 10.32
C LEU A 149 -15.17 -14.66 9.50
N GLY A 150 -16.45 -14.43 9.81
CA GLY A 150 -17.56 -14.76 8.92
C GLY A 150 -17.79 -13.69 7.83
N ALA A 151 -18.62 -14.02 6.84
CA ALA A 151 -18.92 -13.14 5.70
C ALA A 151 -19.46 -11.74 6.11
N SER A 152 -20.21 -11.65 7.22
CA SER A 152 -20.75 -10.38 7.73
C SER A 152 -19.69 -9.46 8.35
N GLN A 153 -18.50 -9.98 8.65
CA GLN A 153 -17.44 -9.25 9.35
C GLN A 153 -16.24 -8.90 8.46
N LEU A 154 -16.32 -9.18 7.15
CA LEU A 154 -15.22 -8.96 6.19
C LEU A 154 -14.72 -7.50 6.14
N TRP A 155 -15.53 -6.53 6.58
CA TRP A 155 -15.15 -5.12 6.71
C TRP A 155 -14.02 -4.87 7.73
N LEU A 156 -13.76 -5.81 8.65
CA LEU A 156 -12.65 -5.71 9.60
C LEU A 156 -11.29 -5.78 8.90
N ILE A 157 -11.16 -6.54 7.81
CA ILE A 157 -9.91 -6.65 7.04
C ILE A 157 -9.45 -5.29 6.50
N PRO A 158 -10.25 -4.57 5.68
CA PRO A 158 -9.83 -3.26 5.20
C PRO A 158 -9.69 -2.23 6.34
N THR A 159 -10.44 -2.38 7.44
CA THR A 159 -10.28 -1.53 8.63
C THR A 159 -8.90 -1.69 9.28
N VAL A 160 -8.46 -2.93 9.48
CA VAL A 160 -7.11 -3.25 9.99
C VAL A 160 -6.05 -2.70 9.03
N MET A 161 -6.28 -2.79 7.73
CA MET A 161 -5.38 -2.22 6.73
C MET A 161 -5.28 -0.70 6.83
N VAL A 162 -6.40 0.02 7.02
CA VAL A 162 -6.39 1.48 7.26
C VAL A 162 -5.53 1.83 8.46
N GLY A 163 -5.76 1.17 9.61
CA GLY A 163 -4.96 1.42 10.82
C GLY A 163 -3.48 1.16 10.60
N SER A 164 -3.15 0.07 9.90
CA SER A 164 -1.78 -0.31 9.56
C SER A 164 -1.09 0.70 8.63
N LEU A 165 -1.80 1.24 7.65
CA LEU A 165 -1.28 2.26 6.74
C LEU A 165 -1.07 3.60 7.42
N ILE A 166 -1.92 3.97 8.38
CA ILE A 166 -1.72 5.17 9.20
C ILE A 166 -0.45 5.01 10.03
N ILE A 167 -0.26 3.86 10.70
CA ILE A 167 0.95 3.56 11.47
C ILE A 167 2.19 3.65 10.56
N LEU A 168 2.14 3.03 9.37
CA LEU A 168 3.23 3.06 8.40
C LEU A 168 3.53 4.49 7.94
N ALA A 169 2.52 5.26 7.56
CA ALA A 169 2.67 6.64 7.11
C ALA A 169 3.31 7.52 8.18
N THR A 170 2.86 7.40 9.43
CA THR A 170 3.41 8.15 10.56
C THR A 170 4.88 7.76 10.79
N TRP A 171 5.19 6.46 10.85
CA TRP A 171 6.55 6.01 11.09
C TRP A 171 7.50 6.44 9.97
N VAL A 172 7.15 6.21 8.70
CA VAL A 172 7.97 6.62 7.56
C VAL A 172 8.16 8.13 7.53
N THR A 173 7.16 8.93 7.91
CA THR A 173 7.28 10.39 7.99
C THR A 173 8.29 10.82 9.05
N VAL A 174 8.25 10.21 10.25
CA VAL A 174 9.21 10.48 11.33
C VAL A 174 10.62 10.05 10.90
N GLU A 175 10.75 8.83 10.37
CA GLU A 175 12.03 8.29 9.89
C GLU A 175 12.62 9.16 8.78
N ASN A 176 11.81 9.66 7.83
CA ASN A 176 12.28 10.53 6.77
C ASN A 176 12.80 11.88 7.29
N ARG A 177 12.16 12.46 8.32
CA ARG A 177 12.63 13.71 8.93
C ARG A 177 14.01 13.51 9.55
N GLU A 178 14.18 12.47 10.35
CA GLU A 178 15.47 12.13 10.96
C GLU A 178 16.54 11.81 9.91
N TYR A 179 16.17 11.06 8.87
CA TYR A 179 17.05 10.65 7.79
C TYR A 179 17.55 11.85 6.98
N ALA A 180 16.66 12.79 6.65
CA ALA A 180 17.02 14.02 5.96
C ALA A 180 17.94 14.91 6.83
N THR A 181 17.68 15.06 8.13
CA THR A 181 18.56 15.84 9.02
C THR A 181 19.96 15.26 9.15
N LYS A 182 20.10 13.93 9.16
CA LYS A 182 21.42 13.26 9.25
C LYS A 182 22.23 13.32 7.96
N ASN A 183 21.60 13.62 6.83
CA ASN A 183 22.20 13.57 5.50
C ASN A 183 22.13 14.92 4.75
N ALA A 184 21.75 16.00 5.45
CA ALA A 184 21.81 17.38 4.96
C ALA A 184 23.22 17.94 5.18
#